data_AF-A0A6S4TUG9-F1
#
_entry.id   AF-A0A6S4TUG9-F1
#
_cell.length_a   1.000
_cell.length_b   1.000
_cell.length_c   1.000
_cell.angle_alpha   90.00
_cell.angle_beta   90.00
_cell.angle_gamma   90.00
#
_symmetry.space_group_name_H-M   'P 1'
#
loop_
_entity.id
_entity.type
_entity.pdbx_description
1 polymer ?
#
loop_
_entity_poly.entity_id
_entity_poly.type
_entity_poly.pdbx_seq_one_letter_code
_entity_poly.pdbx_strand_id
1 'polypeptide(L)'
;MLAQSDELVAELKASDLVIIAAPMYNFNIPTQLKNWIDLVARAGVTFRYTETGPVGLVENTRALVVSPRGGMHVGNATDLVTPYMRTVLGFIGINEVDFIYAEGMGMGPEAQAKGIEQAKEQLETLAY
;
A
#
# COMPACT_ATOMS: atom_id res chain seq x y z
N MET A 1 -23.00 -2.72 2.88
CA MET A 1 -21.83 -2.09 2.25
C MET A 1 -21.45 -0.78 2.94
N LEU A 2 -22.38 0.16 3.18
CA LEU A 2 -22.07 1.41 3.89
C LEU A 2 -21.53 1.19 5.32
N ALA A 3 -22.21 0.37 6.13
CA ALA A 3 -21.77 0.08 7.50
C ALA A 3 -20.34 -0.51 7.57
N GLN A 4 -20.01 -1.44 6.66
CA GLN A 4 -18.67 -2.01 6.54
C GLN A 4 -17.64 -0.93 6.16
N SER A 5 -18.00 -0.03 5.25
CA SER A 5 -17.13 1.09 4.89
C SER A 5 -16.94 2.07 6.05
N ASP A 6 -17.98 2.37 6.83
CA ASP A 6 -17.88 3.22 8.01
C ASP A 6 -16.93 2.61 9.06
N GLU A 7 -17.03 1.30 9.29
CA GLU A 7 -16.14 0.55 10.18
C GLU A 7 -14.67 0.62 9.72
N LEU A 8 -14.40 0.30 8.45
CA LEU A 8 -13.04 0.32 7.90
C LEU A 8 -12.43 1.73 7.90
N VAL A 9 -13.23 2.77 7.64
CA VAL A 9 -12.76 4.16 7.71
C VAL A 9 -12.45 4.56 9.16
N ALA A 10 -13.27 4.11 10.13
CA ALA A 10 -13.02 4.40 11.54
C ALA A 10 -11.72 3.73 12.02
N GLU A 11 -11.51 2.46 11.67
CA GLU A 11 -10.26 1.74 11.96
C GLU A 11 -9.04 2.44 11.35
N LEU A 12 -9.14 2.82 10.07
CA LEU A 12 -8.09 3.55 9.36
C LEU A 12 -7.71 4.85 10.07
N LYS A 13 -8.70 5.68 10.43
CA LYS A 13 -8.46 6.98 11.08
C LYS A 13 -8.00 6.87 12.53
N ALA A 14 -8.24 5.74 13.18
CA ALA A 14 -7.77 5.48 14.53
C ALA A 14 -6.34 4.91 14.59
N SER A 15 -5.72 4.65 13.43
CA SER A 15 -4.41 4.01 13.33
C SER A 15 -3.29 5.04 13.11
N ASP A 16 -2.21 4.93 13.89
CA ASP A 16 -0.98 5.68 13.66
C ASP A 16 -0.13 5.06 12.53
N LEU A 17 -0.26 3.73 12.34
CA LEU A 17 0.42 2.95 11.32
C LEU A 17 -0.51 1.90 10.72
N VAL A 18 -0.57 1.84 9.40
CA VAL A 18 -1.28 0.78 8.66
C VAL A 18 -0.29 -0.06 7.87
N ILE A 19 -0.24 -1.36 8.18
CA ILE A 19 0.61 -2.32 7.46
C ILE A 19 -0.24 -3.01 6.39
N ILE A 20 0.14 -2.87 5.12
CA ILE A 20 -0.62 -3.38 3.98
C ILE A 20 0.20 -4.44 3.24
N ALA A 21 -0.32 -5.65 3.16
CA ALA A 21 0.20 -6.67 2.25
C ALA A 21 -0.33 -6.42 0.83
N ALA A 22 0.56 -6.09 -0.10
CA ALA A 22 0.25 -5.80 -1.49
C ALA A 22 1.07 -6.70 -2.44
N PRO A 23 0.81 -8.03 -2.46
CA PRO A 23 1.49 -8.93 -3.39
C PRO A 23 1.14 -8.56 -4.83
N MET A 24 2.11 -8.70 -5.73
CA MET A 24 1.88 -8.43 -7.16
C MET A 24 1.19 -9.62 -7.83
N TYR A 25 -0.03 -9.41 -8.31
CA TYR A 25 -0.76 -10.30 -9.21
C TYR A 25 -0.95 -9.61 -10.56
N ASN A 26 -0.44 -10.22 -11.64
CA ASN A 26 -0.55 -9.68 -13.00
C ASN A 26 -0.16 -8.19 -13.07
N PHE A 27 1.01 -7.86 -12.53
CA PHE A 27 1.58 -6.51 -12.47
C PHE A 27 0.85 -5.50 -11.55
N ASN A 28 -0.21 -5.90 -10.85
CA ASN A 28 -1.00 -5.00 -9.99
C ASN A 28 -1.35 -5.64 -8.63
N ILE A 29 -2.12 -4.93 -7.80
CA ILE A 29 -2.57 -5.40 -6.49
C ILE A 29 -3.70 -6.44 -6.59
N PRO A 30 -3.95 -7.24 -5.53
CA PRO A 30 -5.08 -8.16 -5.48
C PRO A 30 -6.42 -7.42 -5.47
N THR A 31 -7.47 -8.06 -6.01
CA THR A 31 -8.81 -7.47 -6.07
C THR A 31 -9.40 -7.19 -4.69
N GLN A 32 -9.06 -7.99 -3.68
CA GLN A 32 -9.51 -7.76 -2.30
C GLN A 32 -8.92 -6.47 -1.73
N LEU A 33 -7.63 -6.20 -2.00
CA LEU A 33 -7.00 -4.94 -1.58
C LEU A 33 -7.63 -3.75 -2.33
N LYS A 34 -7.94 -3.92 -3.63
CA LYS A 34 -8.65 -2.89 -4.39
C LYS A 34 -10.04 -2.61 -3.81
N ASN A 35 -10.77 -3.65 -3.40
CA ASN A 35 -12.07 -3.50 -2.76
C ASN A 35 -11.96 -2.77 -1.42
N TRP A 36 -10.95 -3.06 -0.59
CA TRP A 36 -10.71 -2.31 0.64
C TRP A 36 -10.44 -0.83 0.37
N ILE A 37 -9.57 -0.54 -0.61
CA ILE A 37 -9.29 0.83 -1.07
C ILE A 37 -10.58 1.57 -1.45
N ASP A 38 -11.46 0.93 -2.23
CA ASP A 38 -12.73 1.54 -2.66
C ASP A 38 -13.70 1.78 -1.49
N LEU A 39 -13.63 0.97 -0.43
CA LEU A 39 -14.43 1.17 0.77
C LEU A 39 -13.90 2.31 1.65
N VAL A 40 -12.59 2.54 1.68
CA VAL A 40 -12.00 3.61 2.52
C VAL A 40 -11.84 4.94 1.80
N ALA A 41 -11.75 4.97 0.46
CA ALA A 41 -11.65 6.22 -0.32
C ALA A 41 -13.03 6.84 -0.58
N ARG A 42 -13.49 7.69 0.34
CA ARG A 42 -14.84 8.27 0.33
C ARG A 42 -14.84 9.79 0.35
N ALA A 43 -15.55 10.37 -0.62
CA ALA A 43 -15.74 11.81 -0.72
C ALA A 43 -16.48 12.35 0.50
N GLY A 44 -15.97 13.44 1.06
CA GLY A 44 -16.46 14.05 2.30
C GLY A 44 -16.07 13.31 3.58
N VAL A 45 -15.38 12.16 3.49
CA VAL A 45 -15.02 11.34 4.65
C VAL A 45 -13.50 11.19 4.78
N THR A 46 -12.83 10.65 3.76
CA THR A 46 -11.36 10.46 3.75
C THR A 46 -10.67 11.30 2.68
N PHE A 47 -11.42 11.91 1.77
CA PHE A 47 -10.94 12.99 0.92
C PHE A 47 -12.07 13.97 0.62
N ARG A 48 -11.76 15.17 0.13
CA ARG A 48 -12.74 16.11 -0.42
C ARG A 48 -12.16 16.84 -1.63
N TYR A 49 -13.03 17.32 -2.51
CA TYR A 49 -12.62 18.19 -3.61
C TYR A 49 -12.56 19.66 -3.16
N THR A 50 -11.58 20.37 -3.67
CA THR A 50 -11.39 21.82 -3.51
C THR A 50 -11.18 22.45 -4.89
N GLU A 51 -11.13 23.78 -4.97
CA GLU A 51 -10.88 24.50 -6.23
C GLU A 51 -9.52 24.13 -6.87
N THR A 52 -8.55 23.69 -6.06
CA THR A 52 -7.22 23.29 -6.51
C THR A 52 -7.04 21.77 -6.66
N GLY A 53 -8.11 20.98 -6.50
CA GLY A 53 -8.08 19.53 -6.60
C GLY A 53 -8.45 18.81 -5.29
N PRO A 54 -8.29 17.47 -5.25
CA PRO A 54 -8.62 16.68 -4.06
C PRO A 54 -7.62 16.92 -2.92
N VAL A 55 -8.13 16.89 -1.68
CA VAL A 55 -7.35 16.95 -0.45
C VAL A 55 -7.76 15.77 0.44
N GLY A 56 -6.79 15.00 0.90
CA GLY A 56 -6.97 13.89 1.83
C GLY A 56 -7.37 14.36 3.23
N LEU A 57 -8.09 13.52 3.97
CA LEU A 57 -8.65 13.81 5.30
C LEU A 57 -8.29 12.74 6.34
N VAL A 58 -7.41 11.80 6.00
CA VAL A 58 -6.76 10.91 6.95
C VAL A 58 -5.46 11.60 7.39
N GLU A 59 -5.37 11.92 8.68
CA GLU A 59 -4.28 12.68 9.29
C GLU A 59 -3.55 11.80 10.30
N ASN A 60 -2.26 12.06 10.53
CA ASN A 60 -1.41 11.36 11.51
C ASN A 60 -1.26 9.84 11.31
N THR A 61 -1.72 9.30 10.18
CA THR A 61 -1.53 7.89 9.82
C THR A 61 -0.38 7.74 8.84
N ARG A 62 0.54 6.83 9.14
CA ARG A 62 1.61 6.36 8.22
C ARG A 62 1.25 4.99 7.64
N ALA A 63 1.88 4.60 6.53
CA ALA A 63 1.69 3.27 5.96
C ALA A 63 3.01 2.56 5.66
N LEU A 64 3.02 1.25 5.91
CA LEU A 64 4.06 0.33 5.48
C LEU A 64 3.46 -0.67 4.50
N VAL A 65 3.91 -0.66 3.26
CA VAL A 65 3.44 -1.58 2.22
C VAL A 65 4.45 -2.70 2.02
N VAL A 66 4.05 -3.93 2.32
CA VAL A 66 4.84 -5.14 2.06
C VAL A 66 4.41 -5.74 0.72
N SER A 67 5.28 -5.69 -0.28
CA SER A 67 4.97 -6.06 -1.67
C SER A 67 5.87 -7.19 -2.18
N PRO A 68 5.50 -8.47 -1.94
CA PRO A 68 6.17 -9.60 -2.55
C PRO A 68 5.81 -9.76 -4.03
N ARG A 69 6.76 -10.24 -4.85
CA ARG A 69 6.64 -10.29 -6.31
C ARG A 69 7.27 -11.56 -6.87
N GLY A 70 6.65 -12.11 -7.91
CA GLY A 70 7.17 -13.30 -8.59
C GLY A 70 8.52 -13.05 -9.27
N GLY A 71 8.66 -11.93 -9.98
CA GLY A 71 9.88 -11.51 -10.68
C GLY A 71 10.53 -10.25 -10.10
N MET A 72 11.49 -9.70 -10.84
CA MET A 72 12.21 -8.45 -10.52
C MET A 72 11.57 -7.26 -11.25
N HIS A 73 10.96 -6.35 -10.51
CA HIS A 73 10.12 -5.27 -11.01
C HIS A 73 10.46 -3.91 -10.38
N VAL A 74 11.01 -3.84 -9.16
CA VAL A 74 11.32 -2.57 -8.49
C VAL A 74 12.19 -1.70 -9.40
N GLY A 75 11.75 -0.46 -9.63
CA GLY A 75 12.44 0.49 -10.53
C GLY A 75 12.21 0.27 -12.03
N ASN A 76 11.50 -0.80 -12.42
CA ASN A 76 11.17 -1.09 -13.81
C ASN A 76 9.78 -0.55 -14.18
N ALA A 77 9.52 -0.36 -15.48
CA ALA A 77 8.21 0.05 -16.01
C ALA A 77 7.06 -0.94 -15.70
N THR A 78 7.40 -2.17 -15.29
CA THR A 78 6.45 -3.22 -14.89
C THR A 78 6.02 -3.13 -13.43
N ASP A 79 6.61 -2.23 -12.62
CA ASP A 79 6.13 -1.93 -11.27
C ASP A 79 4.98 -0.94 -11.31
N LEU A 80 3.75 -1.47 -11.41
CA LEU A 80 2.54 -0.66 -11.29
C LEU A 80 2.02 -0.61 -9.84
N VAL A 81 2.46 -1.53 -8.98
CA VAL A 81 1.99 -1.63 -7.58
C VAL A 81 2.48 -0.46 -6.75
N THR A 82 3.79 -0.17 -6.77
CA THR A 82 4.38 0.93 -5.99
C THR A 82 3.73 2.28 -6.31
N PRO A 83 3.69 2.74 -7.58
CA PRO A 83 3.11 4.05 -7.89
C PRO A 83 1.60 4.09 -7.60
N TYR A 84 0.86 3.00 -7.84
CA TYR A 84 -0.56 2.94 -7.53
C TYR A 84 -0.82 3.11 -6.03
N MET A 85 -0.10 2.36 -5.18
CA MET A 85 -0.24 2.43 -3.73
C MET A 85 0.12 3.82 -3.19
N ARG A 86 1.23 4.43 -3.65
CA ARG A 86 1.58 5.81 -3.28
C ARG A 86 0.50 6.81 -3.68
N THR A 87 -0.04 6.67 -4.89
CA THR A 87 -1.08 7.57 -5.41
C THR A 87 -2.35 7.49 -4.56
N VAL A 88 -2.83 6.28 -4.29
CA VAL A 88 -4.13 6.11 -3.63
C VAL A 88 -4.09 6.39 -2.13
N LEU A 89 -2.98 6.06 -1.46
CA LEU A 89 -2.78 6.40 -0.05
C LEU A 89 -2.59 7.91 0.12
N GLY A 90 -1.77 8.55 -0.73
CA GLY A 90 -1.60 10.00 -0.73
C GLY A 90 -2.90 10.74 -1.03
N PHE A 91 -3.72 10.21 -1.93
CA PHE A 91 -5.04 10.77 -2.26
C PHE A 91 -5.98 10.88 -1.05
N ILE A 92 -5.95 9.91 -0.13
CA ILE A 92 -6.74 9.95 1.11
C ILE A 92 -6.01 10.64 2.29
N GLY A 93 -4.76 11.08 2.11
CA GLY A 93 -4.00 11.87 3.08
C GLY A 93 -2.82 11.15 3.74
N ILE A 94 -2.61 9.86 3.44
CA ILE A 94 -1.50 9.07 3.95
C ILE A 94 -0.27 9.28 3.05
N ASN A 95 0.52 10.30 3.38
CA ASN A 95 1.66 10.73 2.57
C ASN A 95 2.98 10.07 2.95
N GLU A 96 3.10 9.60 4.20
CA GLU A 96 4.26 8.86 4.70
C GLU A 96 4.05 7.37 4.43
N VAL A 97 4.60 6.90 3.31
CA VAL A 97 4.46 5.51 2.87
C VAL A 97 5.82 4.88 2.61
N ASP A 98 6.20 3.93 3.44
CA ASP A 98 7.37 3.08 3.23
C ASP A 98 6.99 1.78 2.55
N PHE A 99 7.97 1.17 1.90
CA PHE A 99 7.79 -0.08 1.18
C PHE A 99 8.86 -1.09 1.59
N ILE A 100 8.43 -2.34 1.73
CA ILE A 100 9.30 -3.51 1.82
C ILE A 100 9.03 -4.37 0.60
N TYR A 101 10.08 -4.64 -0.17
CA TYR A 101 10.01 -5.44 -1.38
C TYR A 101 10.65 -6.82 -1.16
N ALA A 102 9.94 -7.86 -1.57
CA ALA A 102 10.46 -9.22 -1.66
C ALA A 102 10.30 -9.72 -3.09
N GLU A 103 11.34 -9.58 -3.92
CA GLU A 103 11.31 -9.96 -5.33
C GLU A 103 11.83 -11.38 -5.58
N GLY A 104 11.52 -11.96 -6.73
CA GLY A 104 12.03 -13.29 -7.12
C GLY A 104 11.30 -14.47 -6.46
N MET A 105 10.12 -14.25 -5.87
CA MET A 105 9.35 -15.30 -5.19
C MET A 105 8.94 -16.46 -6.11
N GLY A 106 8.90 -16.24 -7.42
CA GLY A 106 8.57 -17.24 -8.44
C GLY A 106 9.78 -17.75 -9.23
N MET A 107 11.00 -17.32 -8.88
CA MET A 107 12.23 -17.60 -9.65
C MET A 107 13.05 -18.79 -9.12
N GLY A 108 12.50 -19.52 -8.15
CA GLY A 108 13.13 -20.68 -7.52
C GLY A 108 13.67 -20.40 -6.11
N PRO A 109 14.09 -21.46 -5.37
CA PRO A 109 14.36 -21.36 -3.93
C PRO A 109 15.46 -20.37 -3.54
N GLU A 110 16.52 -20.26 -4.35
CA GLU A 110 17.64 -19.36 -4.08
C GLU A 110 17.24 -17.89 -4.21
N ALA A 111 16.56 -17.54 -5.31
CA ALA A 111 16.04 -16.20 -5.53
C ALA A 111 15.00 -15.81 -4.47
N GLN A 112 14.14 -16.75 -4.08
CA GLN A 112 13.17 -16.56 -3.01
C GLN A 112 13.85 -16.27 -1.66
N ALA A 113 14.85 -17.07 -1.28
CA ALA A 113 15.59 -16.86 -0.03
C ALA A 113 16.26 -15.48 0.02
N LYS A 114 16.92 -15.08 -1.08
CA LYS A 114 17.54 -13.76 -1.22
C LYS A 114 16.51 -12.63 -1.13
N GLY A 115 15.37 -12.76 -1.81
CA GLY A 115 14.31 -11.75 -1.75
C GLY A 115 13.72 -11.58 -0.35
N ILE A 116 13.59 -12.67 0.42
CA ILE A 116 13.16 -12.63 1.82
C ILE A 116 14.23 -11.97 2.71
N GLU A 117 15.51 -12.29 2.51
CA GLU A 117 16.62 -11.69 3.25
C GLU A 117 16.67 -10.17 3.04
N GLN A 118 16.62 -9.73 1.78
CA GLN A 118 16.57 -8.30 1.44
C GLN A 118 15.36 -7.58 2.03
N ALA A 119 14.20 -8.24 2.11
CA ALA A 119 13.02 -7.68 2.73
C ALA A 119 13.20 -7.49 4.26
N LYS A 120 13.90 -8.41 4.92
CA LYS A 120 14.24 -8.28 6.35
C LYS A 120 15.23 -7.15 6.59
N GLU A 121 16.26 -7.03 5.76
CA GLU A 121 17.21 -5.91 5.84
C GLU A 121 16.51 -4.56 5.65
N GLN A 122 15.60 -4.44 4.67
CA GLN A 122 14.78 -3.24 4.48
C GLN A 122 13.97 -2.92 5.74
N LEU A 123 13.31 -3.92 6.34
CA LEU A 123 12.56 -3.73 7.58
C LEU A 123 13.44 -3.21 8.72
N GLU A 124 14.66 -3.70 8.87
CA GLU A 124 15.59 -3.25 9.92
C GLU A 124 16.02 -1.78 9.75
N THR A 125 16.00 -1.25 8.52
CA THR A 125 16.30 0.17 8.26
C THR A 125 15.13 1.11 8.56
N LEU A 126 13.91 0.57 8.57
CA LEU A 126 12.69 1.31 8.82
C LEU A 126 12.40 1.28 10.33
N ALA A 127 12.91 2.26 11.06
CA ALA A 127 12.69 2.41 12.49
C ALA A 127 11.23 2.80 12.79
N TYR A 128 10.37 1.80 12.96
CA TYR A 128 8.99 1.94 13.41
C TYR A 128 8.83 1.73 14.91
#